data_AF-K6UFB9-F1
#
_entry.id   AF-K6UFB9-F1
#
_cell.length_a   1.000
_cell.length_b   1.000
_cell.length_c   1.000
_cell.angle_alpha   90.00
_cell.angle_beta   90.00
_cell.angle_gamma   90.00
#
_symmetry.space_group_name_H-M   'P 1'
#
loop_
_entity.id
_entity.type
_entity.pdbx_description
1 polymer ?
#
loop_
_entity_poly.entity_id
_entity_poly.type
_entity_poly.pdbx_seq_one_letter_code
_entity_poly.pdbx_strand_id
1 'polypeptide(L)'
;MAQCKDGLKTYLNYECYNLLKTKFSISTMGMSGTQNYNNAKEKINRIDKKDRNLEEYDIFFRDITKYLNSGHVIYQAGLNIACNYINYLLNENVSKRNMNLSNPVYEILQDFVREYILSDSGVKEEADLCSSKINPLVYNVYQKMRLLYDLYDEYNTLVEPNKPGNYDPCIILGKIIYDYNESIKLYQTTDTELINNLIDLKLLISEKVLPKNTNCLKI
;
A
#
# COMPACT_ATOMS: atom_id res chain seq x y z
N MET A 1 -5.74 -19.04 8.10
CA MET A 1 -4.69 -18.95 7.06
C MET A 1 -4.83 -17.59 6.39
N ALA A 2 -3.72 -16.90 6.13
CA ALA A 2 -3.73 -15.65 5.38
C ALA A 2 -4.28 -15.90 3.96
N GLN A 3 -5.14 -15.01 3.49
CA GLN A 3 -5.69 -15.03 2.13
C GLN A 3 -4.61 -14.66 1.10
N CYS A 4 -3.70 -13.78 1.51
CA CYS A 4 -2.53 -13.43 0.75
C CYS A 4 -1.41 -14.46 0.89
N LYS A 5 -0.93 -14.95 -0.25
CA LYS A 5 0.25 -15.82 -0.35
C LYS A 5 1.40 -15.02 -0.96
N ASP A 6 2.61 -15.25 -0.45
CA ASP A 6 3.90 -14.62 -0.83
C ASP A 6 4.25 -13.28 -0.15
N GLY A 7 4.78 -13.36 1.07
CA GLY A 7 5.34 -12.18 1.76
C GLY A 7 6.68 -11.66 1.23
N LEU A 8 7.30 -12.35 0.27
CA LEU A 8 8.64 -11.98 -0.23
C LEU A 8 8.60 -11.17 -1.52
N LYS A 9 7.41 -10.94 -2.08
CA LYS A 9 7.22 -10.18 -3.32
C LYS A 9 7.35 -8.67 -3.09
N THR A 10 7.97 -7.99 -4.04
CA THR A 10 8.05 -6.53 -4.11
C THR A 10 6.67 -5.93 -4.35
N TYR A 11 5.91 -6.53 -5.25
CA TYR A 11 4.60 -6.05 -5.66
C TYR A 11 3.50 -6.92 -5.08
N LEU A 12 2.45 -6.27 -4.59
CA LEU A 12 1.23 -6.99 -4.26
C LEU A 12 0.55 -7.45 -5.55
N ASN A 13 0.05 -8.68 -5.55
CA ASN A 13 -0.91 -9.09 -6.56
C ASN A 13 -2.26 -8.35 -6.36
N TYR A 14 -3.11 -8.41 -7.37
CA TYR A 14 -4.40 -7.72 -7.37
C TYR A 14 -5.26 -8.07 -6.14
N GLU A 15 -5.36 -9.35 -5.76
CA GLU A 15 -6.21 -9.77 -4.64
C GLU A 15 -5.76 -9.15 -3.31
N CYS A 16 -4.45 -9.19 -3.04
CA CYS A 16 -3.88 -8.62 -1.82
C CYS A 16 -3.93 -7.10 -1.79
N TYR A 17 -3.60 -6.47 -2.92
CA TYR A 17 -3.75 -5.04 -3.07
C TYR A 17 -5.18 -4.61 -2.79
N ASN A 18 -6.15 -5.26 -3.45
CA ASN A 18 -7.55 -4.88 -3.33
C ASN A 18 -8.10 -5.12 -1.92
N LEU A 19 -7.73 -6.23 -1.27
CA LEU A 19 -8.06 -6.51 0.13
C LEU A 19 -7.54 -5.39 1.04
N LEU A 20 -6.25 -5.09 0.97
CA LEU A 20 -5.61 -4.11 1.85
C LEU A 20 -6.12 -2.69 1.57
N LYS A 21 -6.18 -2.27 0.31
CA LYS A 21 -6.72 -0.96 -0.09
C LYS A 21 -8.13 -0.74 0.45
N THR A 22 -9.03 -1.69 0.18
CA THR A 22 -10.44 -1.58 0.57
C THR A 22 -10.55 -1.45 2.09
N LYS A 23 -9.87 -2.33 2.83
CA LYS A 23 -9.98 -2.37 4.28
C LYS A 23 -9.32 -1.17 4.95
N PHE A 24 -8.12 -0.77 4.50
CA PHE A 24 -7.41 0.38 5.06
C PHE A 24 -8.08 1.72 4.73
N SER A 25 -8.79 1.83 3.60
CA SER A 25 -9.50 3.06 3.23
C SER A 25 -10.62 3.45 4.22
N ILE A 26 -11.21 2.46 4.90
CA ILE A 26 -12.27 2.66 5.90
C ILE A 26 -11.76 2.50 7.35
N SER A 27 -10.46 2.28 7.53
CA SER A 27 -9.86 2.07 8.84
C SER A 27 -9.86 3.36 9.66
N THR A 28 -10.19 3.22 10.95
CA THR A 28 -10.21 4.32 11.90
C THR A 28 -9.34 4.03 13.11
N MET A 29 -8.88 5.09 13.76
CA MET A 29 -8.20 5.01 15.04
C MET A 29 -9.27 4.76 16.11
N GLY A 30 -9.40 3.51 16.56
CA GLY A 30 -10.28 3.16 17.68
C GLY A 30 -9.71 3.61 19.04
N MET A 31 -10.40 3.29 20.13
CA MET A 31 -9.92 3.63 21.49
C MET A 31 -8.57 2.96 21.80
N SER A 32 -8.42 1.66 21.51
CA SER A 32 -7.16 0.93 21.66
C SER A 32 -6.05 1.53 20.80
N GLY A 33 -6.35 1.82 19.52
CA GLY A 33 -5.41 2.47 18.62
C GLY A 33 -4.95 3.85 19.12
N THR A 34 -5.85 4.63 19.72
CA THR A 34 -5.51 5.93 20.33
C THR A 34 -4.57 5.76 21.52
N GLN A 35 -4.84 4.78 22.39
CA GLN A 35 -3.99 4.48 23.54
C GLN A 35 -2.60 4.03 23.09
N ASN A 36 -2.51 3.10 22.14
CA ASN A 36 -1.24 2.60 21.60
C ASN A 36 -0.44 3.69 20.88
N TYR A 37 -1.13 4.58 20.16
CA TYR A 37 -0.54 5.76 19.55
C TYR A 37 0.08 6.70 20.60
N ASN A 38 -0.63 6.99 21.70
CA ASN A 38 -0.10 7.84 22.77
C ASN A 38 1.10 7.20 23.47
N ASN A 39 1.01 5.91 23.78
CA ASN A 39 2.09 5.14 24.39
C ASN A 39 3.34 5.13 23.49
N ALA A 40 3.17 4.91 22.19
CA ALA A 40 4.27 4.93 21.22
C ALA A 40 4.93 6.31 21.19
N LYS A 41 4.14 7.39 21.09
CA LYS A 41 4.66 8.78 21.12
C LYS A 41 5.42 9.10 22.40
N GLU A 42 4.91 8.70 23.58
CA GLU A 42 5.61 8.90 24.84
C GLU A 42 6.95 8.17 24.89
N LYS A 43 7.01 6.93 24.41
CA LYS A 43 8.24 6.14 24.42
C LYS A 43 9.29 6.71 23.48
N ILE A 44 8.92 7.04 22.24
CA ILE A 44 9.87 7.64 21.29
C ILE A 44 10.36 9.01 21.79
N ASN A 45 9.52 9.82 22.43
CA ASN A 45 9.94 11.08 23.09
C ASN A 45 10.98 10.86 24.21
N ARG A 46 10.92 9.74 24.93
CA ARG A 46 11.88 9.42 26.00
C ARG A 46 13.21 8.91 25.45
N ILE A 47 13.17 8.16 24.34
CA ILE A 47 14.34 7.55 23.70
C ILE A 47 15.08 8.58 22.86
N ASP A 48 14.35 9.36 22.08
CA ASP A 48 14.90 10.33 21.14
C ASP A 48 15.16 11.66 21.86
N LYS A 49 16.28 11.72 22.61
CA LYS A 49 16.83 12.97 23.19
C LYS A 49 17.35 13.96 22.13
N LYS A 50 17.14 13.69 20.84
CA LYS A 50 17.48 14.58 19.74
C LYS A 50 16.36 15.63 19.69
N ASP A 51 16.69 16.91 19.56
CA ASP A 51 15.76 18.05 19.42
C ASP A 51 14.83 17.96 18.19
N ARG A 52 14.13 16.84 17.98
CA ARG A 52 13.26 16.58 16.84
C ARG A 52 11.84 16.93 17.24
N ASN A 53 11.23 17.83 16.47
CA ASN A 53 9.83 18.19 16.68
C ASN A 53 8.91 17.05 16.21
N LEU A 54 8.53 16.15 17.12
CA LEU A 54 7.65 15.02 16.80
C LEU A 54 6.27 15.44 16.26
N GLU A 55 5.85 16.69 16.48
CA GLU A 55 4.59 17.20 15.95
C GLU A 55 4.58 17.24 14.41
N GLU A 56 5.74 17.43 13.78
CA GLU A 56 5.86 17.42 12.30
C GLU A 56 5.54 16.05 11.71
N TYR A 57 5.68 14.98 12.50
CA TYR A 57 5.44 13.60 12.09
C TYR A 57 4.05 13.09 12.47
N ASP A 58 3.26 13.89 13.19
CA ASP A 58 1.98 13.48 13.78
C ASP A 58 1.01 12.91 12.76
N ILE A 59 0.99 13.50 11.56
CA ILE A 59 0.12 13.07 10.49
C ILE A 59 0.46 11.66 9.99
N PHE A 60 1.75 11.31 9.90
CA PHE A 60 2.17 9.96 9.54
C PHE A 60 1.87 8.98 10.65
N PHE A 61 2.12 9.36 11.91
CA PHE A 61 1.77 8.53 13.06
C PHE A 61 0.28 8.19 13.07
N ARG A 62 -0.58 9.17 12.80
CA ARG A 62 -2.03 8.95 12.70
C ARG A 62 -2.40 8.00 11.57
N ASP A 63 -1.81 8.16 10.39
CA ASP A 63 -2.10 7.29 9.26
C ASP A 63 -1.62 5.85 9.53
N ILE A 64 -0.41 5.68 10.04
CA ILE A 64 0.14 4.39 10.48
C ILE A 64 -0.79 3.72 11.49
N THR A 65 -1.24 4.46 12.51
CA THR A 65 -2.12 3.91 13.54
C THR A 65 -3.45 3.44 12.96
N LYS A 66 -4.05 4.16 12.00
CA LYS A 66 -5.29 3.68 11.35
C LYS A 66 -5.08 2.30 10.72
N TYR A 67 -3.95 2.12 10.02
CA TYR A 67 -3.64 0.86 9.36
C TYR A 67 -3.30 -0.25 10.37
N LEU A 68 -2.44 0.03 11.35
CA LEU A 68 -2.02 -0.94 12.36
C LEU A 68 -3.14 -1.35 13.33
N ASN A 69 -4.07 -0.44 13.65
CA ASN A 69 -5.27 -0.74 14.44
C ASN A 69 -6.23 -1.72 13.73
N SER A 70 -5.97 -2.05 12.46
CA SER A 70 -6.75 -2.99 11.67
C SER A 70 -6.21 -4.43 11.81
N GLY A 71 -6.00 -4.90 13.04
CA GLY A 71 -5.36 -6.21 13.32
C GLY A 71 -6.01 -7.39 12.59
N HIS A 72 -7.34 -7.38 12.41
CA HIS A 72 -8.04 -8.41 11.62
C HIS A 72 -7.61 -8.43 10.14
N VAL A 73 -7.36 -7.26 9.55
CA VAL A 73 -6.88 -7.11 8.16
C VAL A 73 -5.46 -7.62 8.06
N ILE A 74 -4.62 -7.27 9.04
CA ILE A 74 -3.22 -7.73 9.13
C ILE A 74 -3.18 -9.25 9.22
N TYR A 75 -4.05 -9.87 10.03
CA TYR A 75 -4.15 -11.32 10.10
C TYR A 75 -4.61 -11.95 8.78
N GLN A 76 -5.57 -11.33 8.07
CA GLN A 76 -6.04 -11.81 6.77
C GLN A 76 -4.97 -11.70 5.67
N ALA A 77 -4.22 -10.61 5.62
CA ALA A 77 -3.17 -10.40 4.63
C ALA A 77 -1.83 -11.05 5.02
N GLY A 78 -1.60 -11.31 6.30
CA GLY A 78 -0.28 -11.62 6.84
C GLY A 78 0.52 -10.35 7.14
N LEU A 79 1.18 -10.34 8.31
CA LEU A 79 1.88 -9.16 8.84
C LEU A 79 2.88 -8.56 7.86
N ASN A 80 3.72 -9.40 7.25
CA ASN A 80 4.74 -8.96 6.31
C ASN A 80 4.15 -8.23 5.09
N ILE A 81 3.06 -8.75 4.52
CA ILE A 81 2.39 -8.17 3.35
C ILE A 81 1.71 -6.85 3.73
N ALA A 82 1.02 -6.82 4.88
CA ALA A 82 0.40 -5.61 5.39
C ALA A 82 1.43 -4.50 5.65
N CYS A 83 2.57 -4.82 6.29
CA CYS A 83 3.63 -3.86 6.59
C CYS A 83 4.32 -3.31 5.33
N ASN A 84 4.53 -4.15 4.31
CA ASN A 84 5.03 -3.68 3.00
C ASN A 84 4.04 -2.67 2.37
N TYR A 85 2.74 -2.94 2.44
CA TYR A 85 1.73 -2.02 1.91
C TYR A 85 1.64 -0.72 2.71
N ILE A 86 1.75 -0.79 4.05
CA ILE A 86 1.85 0.41 4.90
C ILE A 86 3.06 1.25 4.48
N ASN A 87 4.22 0.62 4.21
CA ASN A 87 5.40 1.34 3.72
C ASN A 87 5.15 2.02 2.36
N TYR A 88 4.43 1.35 1.44
CA TYR A 88 4.01 1.97 0.18
C TYR A 88 3.14 3.22 0.41
N LEU A 89 2.11 3.12 1.24
CA LEU A 89 1.22 4.24 1.57
C LEU A 89 1.97 5.40 2.23
N LEU A 90 2.96 5.10 3.08
CA LEU A 90 3.82 6.11 3.68
C LEU A 90 4.66 6.84 2.65
N ASN A 91 5.33 6.11 1.75
CA ASN A 91 6.12 6.71 0.68
C ASN A 91 5.26 7.58 -0.25
N GLU A 92 4.04 7.15 -0.54
CA GLU A 92 3.07 7.95 -1.28
C GLU A 92 2.72 9.25 -0.54
N ASN A 93 2.41 9.18 0.76
CA ASN A 93 2.07 10.34 1.57
C ASN A 93 3.24 11.31 1.74
N VAL A 94 4.47 10.81 1.94
CA VAL A 94 5.67 11.65 2.03
C VAL A 94 5.90 12.38 0.70
N SER A 95 5.78 11.66 -0.42
CA SER A 95 5.90 12.23 -1.78
C SER A 95 4.86 13.31 -2.05
N LYS A 96 3.58 13.05 -1.73
CA LYS A 96 2.47 14.02 -1.91
C LYS A 96 2.66 15.30 -1.08
N ARG A 97 3.36 15.21 0.06
CA ARG A 97 3.61 16.33 0.97
C ARG A 97 4.91 17.09 0.66
N ASN A 98 5.63 16.73 -0.40
CA ASN A 98 6.93 17.29 -0.75
C ASN A 98 7.94 17.26 0.42
N MET A 99 7.80 16.31 1.33
CA MET A 99 8.77 16.12 2.40
C MET A 99 9.96 15.35 1.83
N ASN A 100 11.17 15.83 2.11
CA ASN A 100 12.38 15.14 1.68
C ASN A 100 12.39 13.73 2.30
N LEU A 101 12.52 12.71 1.43
CA LEU A 101 12.72 11.29 1.78
C LEU A 101 14.11 11.07 2.42
N SER A 102 14.41 11.82 3.47
CA SER A 102 15.68 11.72 4.19
C SER A 102 15.60 10.59 5.22
N ASN A 103 16.72 9.89 5.42
CA ASN A 103 16.83 8.81 6.41
C ASN A 103 16.31 9.18 7.81
N PRO A 104 16.51 10.42 8.34
CA PRO A 104 15.98 10.79 9.66
C PRO A 104 14.46 10.71 9.78
N VAL A 105 13.71 10.93 8.69
CA VAL A 105 12.23 10.78 8.69
C VAL A 105 11.87 9.33 8.93
N TYR A 106 12.48 8.41 8.18
CA TYR A 106 12.15 6.99 8.27
C TYR A 106 12.61 6.35 9.58
N GLU A 107 13.72 6.78 10.17
CA GLU A 107 14.13 6.34 11.52
C GLU A 107 13.00 6.58 12.55
N ILE A 108 12.42 7.77 12.55
CA ILE A 108 11.35 8.14 13.50
C ILE A 108 10.08 7.32 13.23
N LEU A 109 9.75 7.11 11.95
CA LEU A 109 8.60 6.29 11.57
C LEU A 109 8.81 4.80 11.93
N GLN A 110 10.04 4.29 11.79
CA GLN A 110 10.43 2.94 12.22
C GLN A 110 10.25 2.77 13.73
N ASP A 111 10.79 3.72 14.51
CA ASP A 111 10.67 3.72 15.97
C ASP A 111 9.20 3.78 16.41
N PHE A 112 8.40 4.64 15.77
CA PHE A 112 6.98 4.74 16.05
C PHE A 112 6.23 3.43 15.74
N VAL A 113 6.42 2.83 14.57
CA VAL A 113 5.78 1.54 14.20
C VAL A 113 6.16 0.46 15.19
N ARG A 114 7.43 0.41 15.57
CA ARG A 114 7.95 -0.57 16.52
C ARG A 114 7.28 -0.44 17.88
N GLU A 115 7.27 0.77 18.45
CA GLU A 115 6.69 1.01 19.77
C GLU A 115 5.17 0.89 19.77
N TYR A 116 4.50 1.21 18.66
CA TYR A 116 3.06 1.00 18.50
C TYR A 116 2.72 -0.50 18.58
N ILE A 117 3.38 -1.35 17.80
CA ILE A 117 3.11 -2.79 17.79
C ILE A 117 3.43 -3.42 19.14
N LEU A 118 4.53 -3.00 19.78
CA LEU A 118 4.83 -3.44 21.14
C LEU A 118 3.76 -3.01 22.15
N SER A 119 3.13 -1.86 21.99
CA SER A 119 2.02 -1.44 22.84
C SER A 119 0.75 -2.25 22.57
N ASP A 120 0.53 -2.67 21.32
CA ASP A 120 -0.67 -3.38 20.89
C ASP A 120 -0.63 -4.88 21.19
N SER A 121 0.39 -5.60 20.72
CA SER A 121 0.50 -7.05 20.85
C SER A 121 1.51 -7.50 21.91
N GLY A 122 2.49 -6.65 22.25
CA GLY A 122 3.61 -7.01 23.12
C GLY A 122 4.61 -7.97 22.45
N VAL A 123 4.42 -8.34 21.18
CA VAL A 123 5.25 -9.31 20.47
C VAL A 123 6.41 -8.60 19.77
N LYS A 124 7.63 -8.87 20.22
CA LYS A 124 8.84 -8.19 19.73
C LYS A 124 9.12 -8.53 18.27
N GLU A 125 8.95 -9.78 17.89
CA GLU A 125 9.22 -10.28 16.54
C GLU A 125 8.33 -9.60 15.50
N GLU A 126 7.05 -9.36 15.84
CA GLU A 126 6.10 -8.65 14.98
C GLU A 126 6.50 -7.17 14.83
N ALA A 127 6.87 -6.53 15.94
CA ALA A 127 7.31 -5.14 15.96
C ALA A 127 8.58 -4.94 15.13
N ASP A 128 9.59 -5.78 15.33
CA ASP A 128 10.86 -5.72 14.61
C ASP A 128 10.65 -6.03 13.11
N LEU A 129 9.81 -7.02 12.77
CA LEU A 129 9.48 -7.34 11.38
C LEU A 129 8.83 -6.16 10.67
N CYS A 130 7.77 -5.59 11.23
CA CYS A 130 7.03 -4.51 10.58
C CYS A 130 7.87 -3.23 10.50
N SER A 131 8.55 -2.87 11.59
CA SER A 131 9.44 -1.70 11.63
C SER A 131 10.54 -1.80 10.58
N SER A 132 11.14 -2.98 10.38
CA SER A 132 12.15 -3.20 9.34
C SER A 132 11.66 -2.99 7.91
N LYS A 133 10.34 -2.94 7.67
CA LYS A 133 9.76 -2.64 6.35
C LYS A 133 9.63 -1.15 6.08
N ILE A 134 9.63 -0.31 7.10
CA ILE A 134 9.41 1.12 6.99
C ILE A 134 10.70 1.77 6.51
N ASN A 135 10.83 1.94 5.19
CA ASN A 135 12.04 2.47 4.57
C ASN A 135 11.69 3.33 3.36
N PRO A 136 12.53 4.31 3.00
CA PRO A 136 12.36 5.04 1.76
C PRO A 136 12.45 4.04 0.60
N LEU A 137 11.40 4.01 -0.22
CA LEU A 137 11.40 3.24 -1.44
C LEU A 137 12.29 3.97 -2.45
N VAL A 138 13.20 3.22 -3.07
CA VAL A 138 13.97 3.73 -4.20
C VAL A 138 12.98 4.23 -5.25
N TYR A 139 13.19 5.44 -5.77
CA TYR A 139 12.25 6.13 -6.67
C TYR A 139 11.70 5.21 -7.77
N ASN A 140 12.56 4.45 -8.43
CA ASN A 140 12.17 3.49 -9.48
C ASN A 140 11.19 2.41 -8.96
N VAL A 141 11.46 1.83 -7.79
CA VAL A 141 10.58 0.80 -7.18
C VAL A 141 9.23 1.39 -6.84
N TYR A 142 9.21 2.59 -6.24
CA TYR A 142 7.96 3.28 -5.91
C TYR A 142 7.12 3.59 -7.17
N GLN A 143 7.74 4.11 -8.23
CA GLN A 143 7.01 4.42 -9.48
C GLN A 143 6.41 3.17 -10.12
N LYS A 144 7.12 2.03 -10.10
CA LYS A 144 6.61 0.75 -10.60
C LYS A 144 5.44 0.21 -9.75
N MET A 145 5.55 0.27 -8.42
CA MET A 145 4.43 -0.07 -7.54
C MET A 145 3.20 0.79 -7.82
N ARG A 146 3.41 2.10 -7.90
CA ARG A 146 2.33 3.06 -8.19
C ARG A 146 1.66 2.77 -9.52
N LEU A 147 2.43 2.57 -10.59
CA LEU A 147 1.92 2.22 -11.91
C LEU A 147 1.03 0.96 -11.88
N LEU A 148 1.49 -0.10 -11.21
CA LEU A 148 0.73 -1.34 -11.08
C LEU A 148 -0.58 -1.14 -10.28
N TYR A 149 -0.51 -0.38 -9.19
CA TYR A 149 -1.66 -0.15 -8.31
C TYR A 149 -2.67 0.83 -8.92
N ASP A 150 -2.22 1.82 -9.69
CA ASP A 150 -3.08 2.68 -10.50
C ASP A 150 -3.83 1.83 -11.56
N LEU A 151 -3.16 0.87 -12.20
CA LEU A 151 -3.80 -0.09 -13.11
C LEU A 151 -4.85 -0.98 -12.41
N TYR A 152 -4.59 -1.41 -11.17
CA TYR A 152 -5.57 -2.14 -10.37
C TYR A 152 -6.78 -1.27 -10.01
N ASP A 153 -6.59 0.03 -9.80
CA ASP A 153 -7.67 0.97 -9.51
C ASP A 153 -8.58 1.21 -10.72
N GLU A 154 -7.99 1.31 -11.91
CA GLU A 154 -8.74 1.37 -13.17
C GLU A 154 -9.56 0.08 -13.38
N TYR A 155 -8.94 -1.08 -13.10
CA TYR A 155 -9.66 -2.35 -13.13
C TYR A 155 -10.82 -2.41 -12.12
N ASN A 156 -10.62 -1.94 -10.89
CA ASN A 156 -11.68 -1.84 -9.88
C ASN A 156 -12.85 -1.00 -10.40
N THR A 157 -12.56 0.14 -11.02
CA THR A 157 -13.58 1.00 -11.64
C THR A 157 -14.39 0.26 -12.70
N LEU A 158 -13.78 -0.67 -13.45
CA LEU A 158 -14.46 -1.50 -14.45
C LEU A 158 -15.36 -2.58 -13.84
N VAL A 159 -15.02 -3.13 -12.67
CA VAL A 159 -15.76 -4.26 -12.06
C VAL A 159 -16.72 -3.88 -10.94
N GLU A 160 -16.55 -2.72 -10.31
CA GLU A 160 -17.43 -2.25 -9.23
C GLU A 160 -18.87 -2.00 -9.72
N PRO A 161 -19.90 -2.29 -8.91
CA PRO A 161 -21.29 -2.10 -9.32
C PRO A 161 -21.67 -0.61 -9.45
N ASN A 162 -21.10 0.23 -8.59
CA ASN A 162 -21.38 1.66 -8.58
C ASN A 162 -20.42 2.36 -9.54
N LYS A 163 -20.97 2.97 -10.59
CA LYS A 163 -20.19 3.68 -11.61
C LYS A 163 -20.23 5.18 -11.38
N PRO A 164 -19.11 5.91 -11.59
CA PRO A 164 -19.14 7.36 -11.60
C PRO A 164 -19.99 7.88 -12.76
N GLY A 165 -20.47 9.12 -12.67
CA GLY A 165 -21.38 9.69 -13.68
C GLY A 165 -20.78 9.83 -15.09
N ASN A 166 -19.46 9.86 -15.20
CA ASN A 166 -18.70 9.91 -16.46
C ASN A 166 -18.08 8.56 -16.84
N TYR A 167 -18.64 7.45 -16.34
CA TYR A 167 -18.12 6.12 -16.60
C TYR A 167 -18.23 5.75 -18.08
N ASP A 168 -17.08 5.57 -18.73
CA ASP A 168 -16.96 4.96 -20.05
C ASP A 168 -15.94 3.81 -19.96
N PRO A 169 -16.39 2.55 -20.08
CA PRO A 169 -15.49 1.41 -19.99
C PRO A 169 -14.45 1.36 -21.11
N CYS A 170 -14.76 1.91 -22.30
CA CYS A 170 -13.83 1.89 -23.43
C CYS A 170 -12.68 2.88 -23.22
N ILE A 171 -12.96 4.05 -22.63
CA ILE A 171 -11.93 5.02 -22.25
C ILE A 171 -11.00 4.42 -21.20
N ILE A 172 -11.55 3.81 -20.15
CA ILE A 172 -10.77 3.19 -19.08
C ILE A 172 -9.93 2.02 -19.62
N LEU A 173 -10.52 1.15 -20.45
CA LEU A 173 -9.79 0.07 -21.12
C LEU A 173 -8.67 0.60 -22.02
N GLY A 174 -8.91 1.67 -22.77
CA GLY A 174 -7.90 2.31 -23.60
C GLY A 174 -6.70 2.78 -22.79
N LYS A 175 -6.94 3.41 -21.63
CA LYS A 175 -5.88 3.81 -20.69
C LYS A 175 -5.10 2.60 -20.15
N ILE A 176 -5.80 1.56 -19.69
CA ILE A 176 -5.16 0.34 -19.20
C ILE A 176 -4.28 -0.29 -20.29
N ILE A 177 -4.76 -0.39 -21.53
CA ILE A 177 -4.00 -0.96 -22.66
C ILE A 177 -2.72 -0.15 -22.91
N TYR A 178 -2.84 1.18 -22.91
CA TYR A 178 -1.69 2.07 -23.09
C TYR A 178 -0.65 1.86 -21.99
N ASP A 179 -1.05 1.96 -20.72
CA ASP A 179 -0.15 1.84 -19.58
C ASP A 179 0.46 0.43 -19.47
N TYR A 180 -0.32 -0.62 -19.77
CA TYR A 180 0.17 -1.99 -19.87
C TYR A 180 1.25 -2.14 -20.95
N ASN A 181 1.01 -1.64 -22.17
CA ASN A 181 1.94 -1.78 -23.28
C ASN A 181 3.25 -1.02 -23.03
N GLU A 182 3.16 0.20 -22.49
CA GLU A 182 4.36 0.97 -22.09
C GLU A 182 5.13 0.26 -20.97
N SER A 183 4.43 -0.33 -19.99
CA SER A 183 5.06 -1.12 -18.92
C SER A 183 5.82 -2.33 -19.46
N ILE A 184 5.22 -3.07 -20.40
CA ILE A 184 5.85 -4.23 -21.05
C ILE A 184 7.12 -3.77 -21.79
N LYS A 185 7.02 -2.71 -22.60
CA LYS A 185 8.15 -2.16 -23.36
C LYS A 185 9.33 -1.76 -22.45
N LEU A 186 9.04 -1.12 -21.31
CA LEU A 186 10.06 -0.63 -20.40
C LEU A 186 10.67 -1.72 -19.52
N TYR A 187 9.86 -2.70 -19.08
CA TYR A 187 10.24 -3.56 -17.96
C TYR A 187 10.31 -5.06 -18.28
N GLN A 188 9.91 -5.50 -19.49
CA GLN A 188 9.80 -6.93 -19.80
C GLN A 188 11.07 -7.77 -19.56
N THR A 189 12.26 -7.17 -19.71
CA THR A 189 13.54 -7.87 -19.52
C THR A 189 14.19 -7.58 -18.17
N THR A 190 13.64 -6.65 -17.38
CA THR A 190 14.29 -6.13 -16.15
C THR A 190 13.50 -6.42 -14.89
N ASP A 191 12.21 -6.75 -14.99
CA ASP A 191 11.33 -6.86 -13.83
C ASP A 191 10.25 -7.93 -14.02
N THR A 192 10.68 -9.20 -13.98
CA THR A 192 9.79 -10.36 -14.17
C THR A 192 8.61 -10.36 -13.19
N GLU A 193 8.81 -9.87 -11.96
CA GLU A 193 7.76 -9.84 -10.94
C GLU A 193 6.64 -8.86 -11.31
N LEU A 194 6.98 -7.65 -11.76
CA LEU A 194 6.01 -6.68 -12.26
C LEU A 194 5.26 -7.24 -13.47
N ILE A 195 5.98 -7.84 -14.42
CA ILE A 195 5.37 -8.39 -15.64
C ILE A 195 4.36 -9.50 -15.33
N ASN A 196 4.69 -10.40 -14.40
CA ASN A 196 3.75 -11.45 -14.01
C ASN A 196 2.45 -10.86 -13.45
N ASN A 197 2.54 -9.84 -12.59
CA ASN A 197 1.36 -9.14 -12.07
C ASN A 197 0.55 -8.43 -13.16
N LEU A 198 1.21 -7.88 -14.19
CA LEU A 198 0.54 -7.29 -15.35
C LEU A 198 -0.16 -8.35 -16.20
N ILE A 199 0.47 -9.50 -16.43
CA ILE A 199 -0.15 -10.64 -17.15
C ILE A 199 -1.39 -11.13 -16.39
N ASP A 200 -1.30 -11.28 -15.07
CA ASP A 200 -2.44 -11.66 -14.23
C ASP A 200 -3.59 -10.66 -14.35
N LEU A 201 -3.28 -9.35 -14.35
CA LEU A 201 -4.29 -8.30 -14.58
C LEU A 201 -4.94 -8.42 -15.96
N LYS A 202 -4.15 -8.66 -17.02
CA LYS A 202 -4.67 -8.86 -18.37
C LYS A 202 -5.64 -10.04 -18.44
N LEU A 203 -5.34 -11.14 -17.75
CA LEU A 203 -6.24 -12.29 -17.66
C LEU A 203 -7.54 -11.92 -16.95
N LEU A 204 -7.47 -11.23 -15.81
CA LEU A 204 -8.66 -10.76 -15.09
C LEU A 204 -9.57 -9.88 -15.96
N ILE A 205 -9.00 -8.94 -16.70
CA ILE A 205 -9.74 -8.08 -17.65
C ILE A 205 -10.38 -8.91 -18.76
N SER A 206 -9.62 -9.84 -19.34
CA SER A 206 -10.09 -10.69 -20.44
C SER A 206 -11.29 -11.56 -20.03
N GLU A 207 -11.26 -12.08 -18.80
CA GLU A 207 -12.31 -12.95 -18.29
C GLU A 207 -13.54 -12.20 -17.78
N LYS A 208 -13.35 -11.07 -17.09
CA LYS A 208 -14.41 -10.42 -16.31
C LYS A 208 -14.96 -9.14 -16.94
N VAL A 209 -14.17 -8.46 -17.76
CA VAL A 209 -14.51 -7.14 -18.31
C VAL A 209 -14.85 -7.24 -19.80
N LEU A 210 -13.97 -7.80 -20.63
CA LEU A 210 -14.15 -7.80 -22.09
C LEU A 210 -15.47 -8.47 -22.56
N PRO A 211 -15.95 -9.58 -21.98
CA PRO A 211 -17.21 -10.20 -22.42
C PRO A 211 -18.43 -9.28 -22.29
N LYS A 212 -18.36 -8.27 -21.42
CA LYS A 212 -19.44 -7.30 -21.18
C LYS A 212 -19.27 -6.00 -21.97
N ASN A 213 -18.12 -5.81 -22.63
CA ASN A 213 -17.71 -4.55 -23.27
C ASN A 213 -17.21 -4.79 -24.70
N THR A 214 -17.89 -5.66 -25.45
CA THR A 214 -17.51 -6.06 -26.82
C THR A 214 -17.54 -4.90 -27.81
N ASN A 215 -18.28 -3.83 -27.51
CA ASN A 215 -18.31 -2.58 -28.27
C ASN A 215 -16.98 -1.80 -28.21
N CYS A 216 -16.16 -2.00 -27.17
CA CYS A 216 -14.86 -1.34 -27.06
C CYS A 216 -13.80 -1.91 -28.01
N LEU A 217 -14.05 -3.07 -28.62
CA LEU A 217 -13.16 -3.71 -29.60
C LEU A 217 -13.31 -3.15 -31.03
N LYS A 218 -14.19 -2.16 -31.23
CA LYS A 218 -14.52 -1.57 -32.53
C LYS A 218 -13.90 -0.17 -32.76
N ILE A 219 -12.93 0.23 -31.95
CA ILE A 219 -12.22 1.51 -32.08
C ILE A 219 -10.92 1.28 -32.84
#